data_AF-A0A3D2CU88-F1
#
_entry.id   AF-A0A3D2CU88-F1
#
_cell.length_a   1.000
_cell.length_b   1.000
_cell.length_c   1.000
_cell.angle_alpha   90.00
_cell.angle_beta   90.00
_cell.angle_gamma   90.00
#
_symmetry.space_group_name_H-M   'P 1'
#
loop_
_entity.id
_entity.type
_entity.pdbx_description
1 polymer ?
#
loop_
_entity_poly.entity_id
_entity_poly.type
_entity_poly.pdbx_seq_one_letter_code
_entity_poly.pdbx_strand_id
1 'polypeptide(L)'
;MVVRLIWRYKQLTPEHLASHSALERKAGKLIHSALYLLVFIIMISGYLISTADDRGIEVFEFFVIPGFGSFIENQEDIASLIHKWLAYLLITLALLH
;
A
#
# COMPACT_ATOMS: atom_id res chain seq x y z
N MET A 1 5.01 2.98 -5.97
CA MET A 1 3.77 2.35 -6.46
C MET A 1 3.00 3.18 -7.49
N VAL A 2 2.97 4.51 -7.41
CA VAL A 2 2.26 5.36 -8.39
C VAL A 2 2.74 5.11 -9.83
N VAL A 3 4.05 5.13 -10.08
CA VAL A 3 4.64 4.82 -11.39
C VAL A 3 4.22 3.43 -11.89
N ARG A 4 4.18 2.43 -10.99
CA ARG A 4 3.76 1.05 -11.32
C ARG A 4 2.29 0.98 -11.74
N LEU A 5 1.39 1.72 -11.10
CA LEU A 5 -0.02 1.78 -11.49
C LEU A 5 -0.20 2.47 -12.85
N ILE A 6 0.49 3.59 -13.09
CA ILE A 6 0.46 4.29 -14.39
C ILE A 6 0.97 3.36 -15.49
N TRP A 7 2.08 2.65 -15.24
CA TRP A 7 2.64 1.68 -16.18
C TRP A 7 1.65 0.56 -16.48
N ARG A 8 1.08 -0.06 -15.44
CA ARG A 8 0.10 -1.13 -15.58
C ARG A 8 -1.13 -0.70 -16.39
N TYR A 9 -1.58 0.54 -16.20
CA TYR A 9 -2.71 1.09 -16.93
C TYR A 9 -2.41 1.30 -18.42
N LYS A 10 -1.18 1.71 -18.77
CA LYS A 10 -0.75 1.94 -20.16
C LYS A 10 -0.33 0.66 -20.89
N GLN A 11 0.16 -0.33 -20.17
CA GLN A 11 0.68 -1.56 -20.74
C GLN A 11 -0.44 -2.47 -21.24
N LEU A 12 -0.30 -2.98 -22.47
CA LEU A 12 -1.13 -4.08 -22.98
C LEU A 12 -0.95 -5.29 -22.07
N THR A 13 -2.03 -5.69 -21.39
CA THR A 13 -2.04 -6.86 -20.52
C THR A 13 -2.35 -8.10 -21.37
N PRO A 14 -1.53 -9.16 -21.33
CA PRO A 14 -1.83 -10.41 -22.03
C PRO A 14 -3.18 -10.99 -21.60
N GLU A 15 -3.89 -11.60 -22.54
CA GLU A 15 -5.11 -12.35 -22.23
C GLU A 15 -4.81 -13.56 -21.35
N HIS A 16 -5.80 -13.93 -20.53
CA HIS A 16 -5.68 -15.13 -19.70
C HIS A 16 -5.65 -16.37 -20.59
N LEU A 17 -4.85 -17.37 -20.22
CA LEU A 17 -4.84 -18.65 -20.93
C LEU A 17 -6.23 -19.31 -20.90
N ALA A 18 -6.58 -19.98 -22.00
CA ALA A 18 -7.85 -20.68 -22.13
C ALA A 18 -8.05 -21.78 -21.07
N SER A 19 -6.95 -22.33 -20.54
CA SER A 19 -6.94 -23.33 -19.46
C SER A 19 -7.34 -22.77 -18.09
N HIS A 20 -7.23 -21.45 -17.87
CA HIS A 20 -7.58 -20.86 -16.58
C HIS A 20 -9.10 -20.82 -16.40
N SER A 21 -9.58 -21.46 -15.35
CA SER A 21 -10.94 -21.39 -14.86
C SER A 21 -11.35 -19.96 -14.47
N ALA A 22 -12.66 -19.72 -14.41
CA ALA A 22 -13.19 -18.42 -13.97
C ALA A 22 -12.72 -18.03 -12.56
N LEU A 23 -12.51 -19.03 -11.68
CA LEU A 23 -12.06 -18.81 -10.31
C LEU A 23 -10.62 -18.32 -10.28
N GLU A 24 -9.71 -18.94 -11.04
CA GLU A 24 -8.29 -18.54 -11.11
C GLU A 24 -8.15 -17.12 -11.64
N ARG A 25 -8.90 -16.77 -12.70
CA ARG A 25 -8.90 -15.41 -13.28
C ARG A 25 -9.40 -14.38 -12.27
N LYS A 26 -10.48 -14.68 -11.54
CA LYS A 26 -11.06 -13.77 -10.54
C LYS A 26 -10.14 -13.62 -9.32
N ALA A 27 -9.60 -14.72 -8.80
CA ALA A 27 -8.66 -14.72 -7.68
C ALA A 27 -7.39 -13.93 -8.02
N GLY A 28 -6.79 -14.18 -9.19
CA GLY A 28 -5.62 -13.44 -9.65
C GLY A 28 -5.86 -11.94 -9.71
N LYS A 29 -6.99 -11.50 -10.27
CA LYS A 29 -7.37 -10.07 -10.30
C LYS A 29 -7.58 -9.49 -8.90
N LEU A 30 -8.24 -10.24 -8.01
CA LEU A 30 -8.52 -9.82 -6.63
C LEU A 30 -7.22 -9.64 -5.84
N ILE A 31 -6.33 -10.65 -5.84
CA ILE A 31 -5.09 -10.62 -5.07
C ILE A 31 -4.18 -9.49 -5.54
N HIS A 32 -3.98 -9.31 -6.85
CA HIS A 32 -3.20 -8.17 -7.35
C HIS A 32 -3.78 -6.81 -6.93
N SER A 33 -5.11 -6.67 -6.96
CA SER A 33 -5.77 -5.42 -6.56
C SER A 33 -5.63 -5.18 -5.05
N ALA A 34 -5.77 -6.23 -4.24
CA ALA A 34 -5.58 -6.18 -2.80
C ALA A 34 -4.14 -5.79 -2.44
N LEU A 35 -3.14 -6.40 -3.08
CA LEU A 35 -1.73 -6.07 -2.85
C LEU A 35 -1.43 -4.61 -3.16
N TYR A 36 -1.93 -4.08 -4.29
CA TYR A 36 -1.77 -2.65 -4.59
C TYR A 36 -2.40 -1.77 -3.53
N LEU A 37 -3.64 -2.05 -3.13
CA LEU A 37 -4.34 -1.27 -2.13
C LEU A 37 -3.62 -1.29 -0.78
N LEU A 38 -3.18 -2.47 -0.32
CA LEU A 38 -2.48 -2.64 0.95
C LEU A 38 -1.22 -1.79 1.03
N VAL A 39 -0.39 -1.79 -0.03
CA VAL A 39 0.84 -0.98 -0.04
C VAL A 39 0.52 0.51 0.12
N PHE A 40 -0.53 1.02 -0.53
CA PHE A 40 -0.92 2.42 -0.36
C PHE A 40 -1.40 2.73 1.06
N ILE A 41 -2.23 1.86 1.65
CA ILE A 41 -2.73 2.09 3.01
C ILE A 41 -1.57 2.04 4.01
N ILE A 42 -0.63 1.11 3.85
CA ILE A 42 0.58 1.01 4.68
C ILE A 42 1.44 2.27 4.55
N MET A 43 1.63 2.79 3.33
CA MET A 43 2.37 4.04 3.13
C MET A 43 1.68 5.22 3.82
N ILE A 44 0.35 5.34 3.70
CA ILE A 44 -0.42 6.42 4.31
C ILE A 44 -0.37 6.31 5.84
N SER A 45 -0.59 5.13 6.41
CA SER A 45 -0.50 4.94 7.86
C SER A 45 0.92 5.17 8.37
N GLY A 46 1.95 4.73 7.64
CA GLY A 46 3.36 4.99 7.98
C GLY A 46 3.70 6.47 8.04
N TYR A 47 3.14 7.25 7.11
CA TYR A 47 3.24 8.70 7.12
C TYR A 47 2.55 9.29 8.36
N LEU A 48 1.29 8.90 8.64
CA LEU A 48 0.53 9.41 9.79
C LEU A 48 1.16 9.08 11.15
N ILE A 49 1.89 7.96 11.26
CA ILE A 49 2.70 7.62 12.43
C ILE A 49 3.84 8.64 12.57
N SER A 50 4.63 8.79 11.51
CA SER A 50 5.88 9.56 11.55
C SER A 50 5.68 11.07 11.65
N THR A 51 4.49 11.58 11.30
CA THR A 51 4.16 13.01 11.33
C THR A 51 3.19 13.39 12.44
N ALA A 52 2.86 12.48 13.37
CA ALA A 52 1.86 12.74 14.40
C ALA A 52 2.21 13.92 15.32
N ASP A 53 3.51 14.20 15.48
CA ASP A 53 4.09 15.29 16.27
C ASP A 53 4.50 16.51 15.44
N ASP A 54 3.94 16.63 14.23
CA ASP A 54 4.16 17.73 13.28
C ASP A 54 5.60 17.85 12.74
N ARG A 55 6.40 16.79 12.90
CA ARG A 55 7.72 16.73 12.27
C ARG A 55 7.62 16.34 10.81
N GLY A 56 8.41 17.03 9.99
CA GLY A 56 8.62 16.65 8.59
C GLY A 56 9.49 15.40 8.47
N ILE A 57 9.34 14.69 7.35
CA ILE A 57 10.13 13.51 7.00
C ILE A 57 11.20 13.91 5.99
N GLU A 58 12.47 13.71 6.33
CA GLU A 58 13.59 13.90 5.41
C GLU A 58 13.66 12.76 4.39
N VAL A 59 13.64 13.12 3.10
CA VAL A 59 13.74 12.17 2.00
C VAL A 59 15.18 12.16 1.48
N PHE A 60 15.97 11.24 2.04
CA PHE A 60 17.39 11.06 1.69
C PHE A 60 18.21 12.37 1.77
N GLU A 61 17.91 13.25 2.73
CA GLU A 61 18.52 14.58 2.88
C GLU A 61 18.35 15.54 1.68
N PHE A 62 17.61 15.15 0.64
CA PHE A 62 17.41 16.01 -0.54
C PHE A 62 16.33 17.07 -0.33
N PHE A 63 15.26 16.71 0.38
CA PHE A 63 14.16 17.61 0.73
C PHE A 63 13.35 17.04 1.90
N VAL A 64 12.51 17.89 2.48
CA VAL A 64 11.61 17.53 3.59
C VAL A 64 10.18 17.48 3.08
N ILE A 65 9.48 16.39 3.36
CA ILE A 65 8.02 16.34 3.23
C ILE A 65 7.44 16.89 4.54
N PRO A 66 6.61 17.94 4.51
CA PRO A 66 6.08 18.56 5.73
C PRO A 66 5.24 17.56 6.51
N GLY A 67 5.31 17.61 7.85
CA GLY A 67 4.34 16.93 8.69
C GLY A 67 2.98 17.62 8.61
N PHE A 68 1.90 16.87 8.78
CA PHE A 68 0.55 17.45 8.92
C PHE A 68 0.01 17.34 10.35
N GLY A 69 0.86 16.96 11.31
CA GLY A 69 0.46 16.68 12.68
C GLY A 69 -0.53 15.53 12.81
N SER A 70 -1.29 15.59 13.90
CA SER A 70 -2.37 14.65 14.20
C SER A 70 -3.73 15.23 13.80
N PHE A 71 -4.54 14.43 13.12
CA PHE A 71 -5.93 14.74 12.76
C PHE A 71 -6.94 14.25 13.80
N ILE A 72 -6.55 13.25 14.60
CA ILE A 72 -7.38 12.60 15.63
C ILE A 72 -6.56 12.36 16.89
N GLU A 73 -7.24 12.15 18.02
CA GLU A 73 -6.62 11.75 19.28
C GLU A 73 -5.95 10.36 19.14
N ASN A 74 -4.76 10.20 19.73
CA ASN A 74 -3.98 8.96 19.68
C ASN A 74 -3.68 8.45 18.25
N GLN A 75 -3.53 9.37 17.28
CA GLN A 75 -3.28 9.02 15.88
C GLN A 75 -2.07 8.10 15.72
N GLU A 76 -0.94 8.38 16.38
CA GLU A 76 0.29 7.59 16.27
C GLU A 76 0.03 6.12 16.63
N ASP A 77 -0.66 5.86 17.74
CA ASP A 77 -0.98 4.51 18.22
C ASP A 77 -1.97 3.80 17.30
N ILE A 78 -3.05 4.48 16.89
CA ILE A 78 -4.07 3.91 16.01
C ILE A 78 -3.46 3.59 14.64
N ALA A 79 -2.71 4.52 14.06
CA ALA A 79 -2.04 4.35 12.78
C ALA A 79 -0.99 3.24 12.86
N SER A 80 -0.24 3.15 13.97
CA SER A 80 0.73 2.07 14.22
C SER A 80 0.06 0.70 14.30
N LEU A 81 -1.07 0.58 14.99
CA LEU A 81 -1.82 -0.67 15.08
C LEU A 81 -2.32 -1.12 13.70
N ILE A 82 -2.91 -0.20 12.93
CA ILE A 82 -3.39 -0.46 11.57
C ILE A 82 -2.21 -0.85 10.68
N HIS A 83 -1.13 -0.08 10.68
CA HIS A 83 0.06 -0.33 9.87
C HIS A 83 0.63 -1.72 10.12
N LYS A 84 0.79 -2.11 11.40
CA LYS A 84 1.33 -3.42 11.79
C LYS A 84 0.48 -4.57 11.23
N TRP A 85 -0.83 -4.54 11.43
CA TRP A 85 -1.70 -5.64 10.96
C TRP A 85 -1.80 -5.69 9.44
N LEU A 86 -1.85 -4.54 8.77
CA LEU A 86 -1.82 -4.49 7.31
C LEU A 86 -0.49 -4.99 6.75
N ALA A 87 0.63 -4.70 7.42
CA ALA A 87 1.94 -5.24 7.03
C ALA A 87 1.97 -6.77 7.14
N TYR A 88 1.46 -7.36 8.23
CA TYR A 88 1.37 -8.81 8.35
C TYR A 88 0.44 -9.44 7.31
N LEU A 89 -0.69 -8.80 7.00
CA LEU A 89 -1.58 -9.23 5.93
C LEU A 89 -0.87 -9.15 4.56
N LEU A 90 -0.16 -8.06 4.28
CA LEU A 90 0.62 -7.90 3.05
C LEU A 90 1.67 -8.99 2.90
N ILE A 91 2.46 -9.26 3.96
CA ILE A 91 3.48 -10.32 3.96
C ILE A 91 2.82 -11.67 3.67
N THR A 92 1.71 -11.98 4.34
CA THR A 92 0.99 -13.24 4.15
C THR A 92 0.48 -13.39 2.72
N LEU A 93 -0.17 -12.36 2.17
CA LEU A 93 -0.65 -12.38 0.80
C LEU A 93 0.50 -12.44 -0.21
N ALA A 94 1.63 -11.78 0.04
CA ALA A 94 2.80 -11.85 -0.83
C ALA A 94 3.45 -13.23 -0.84
N LEU A 95 3.43 -13.96 0.27
CA LEU A 95 3.88 -15.36 0.33
C LEU A 95 2.95 -16.30 -0.44
N LEU A 96 1.65 -16.01 -0.46
CA LEU A 96 0.64 -16.81 -1.16
C LEU A 96 0.49 -16.44 -2.65
N HIS A 97 0.92 -15.23 -3.04
CA HIS A 97 0.69 -14.62 -4.35
C HIS A 97 1.55 -15.25 -5.46
#